data_AF-A0AA38VVE2-F1
#
_entry.id   AF-A0AA38VVE2-F1
#
_cell.length_a   1.000
_cell.length_b   1.000
_cell.length_c   1.000
_cell.angle_alpha   90.00
_cell.angle_beta   90.00
_cell.angle_gamma   90.00
#
_symmetry.space_group_name_H-M   'P 1'
#
loop_
_entity.id
_entity.type
_entity.pdbx_description
1 polymer ?
#
loop_
_entity_poly.entity_id
_entity_poly.type
_entity_poly.pdbx_seq_one_letter_code
_entity_poly.pdbx_strand_id
1 'polypeptide(L)'
;MIKDPPPFNEDEPPPSYEEAVRPTTRPSGLPRPPVTQNHRPPPSQQQQQQQQASQAGPASAQKATINRQFPPSFSVYREGGFSRNYSLGEHQGQPLYAVRPHTGWSGQPDLVLHGGPTEDFPPLAVLNHERFSRSFTVTLPPLPGDRLPRDEFVRFPGLLQSNYTFSVEVDRPGGPRGMRRERFEWRRSHGAEVGRLAGASFGWKLVRMAGDTGAAAGASGGVAGPVAGDGLEVVAVWVKAAMSLSKVLKFEFTGVGATGDLGERWAVMAVMTALGIWDHDRRQNSNSAAS
;
A
#
# COMPACT_ATOMS: atom_id res chain seq x y z
N MET A 1 -40.30 17.60 29.89
CA MET A 1 -41.18 16.51 29.42
C MET A 1 -40.76 16.17 28.00
N ILE A 2 -39.87 15.20 27.85
CA ILE A 2 -39.43 14.66 26.56
C ILE A 2 -40.21 13.35 26.39
N LYS A 3 -40.91 13.20 25.27
CA LYS A 3 -41.80 12.09 24.97
C LYS A 3 -40.96 11.00 24.31
N ASP A 4 -40.91 9.81 24.89
CA ASP A 4 -40.19 8.67 24.32
C ASP A 4 -40.75 8.31 22.93
N PRO A 5 -39.89 7.93 21.96
CA PRO A 5 -40.35 7.43 20.67
C PRO A 5 -40.94 6.00 20.83
N PRO A 6 -41.90 5.62 19.98
CA PRO A 6 -42.55 4.31 20.06
C PRO A 6 -41.58 3.18 19.67
N PRO A 7 -41.79 1.95 20.18
CA PRO A 7 -40.96 0.80 19.84
C PRO A 7 -41.15 0.37 18.38
N PHE A 8 -40.05 -0.06 17.75
CA PHE A 8 -40.03 -0.69 16.43
C PHE A 8 -40.79 -2.02 16.49
N ASN A 9 -41.78 -2.20 15.63
CA ASN A 9 -42.44 -3.50 15.41
C ASN A 9 -41.57 -4.33 14.44
N GLU A 10 -41.09 -5.49 14.89
CA GLU A 10 -40.23 -6.39 14.11
C GLU A 10 -41.01 -7.38 13.21
N ASP A 11 -42.34 -7.24 13.09
CA ASP A 11 -43.22 -8.18 12.37
C ASP A 11 -43.73 -7.67 11.00
N GLU A 12 -43.14 -6.62 10.43
CA GLU A 12 -43.51 -6.18 9.07
C GLU A 12 -42.50 -6.76 8.04
N PRO A 13 -42.93 -7.65 7.13
CA PRO A 13 -42.04 -8.18 6.11
C PRO A 13 -41.62 -7.06 5.14
N PRO A 14 -40.37 -7.06 4.64
CA PRO A 14 -39.94 -6.06 3.68
C PRO A 14 -40.76 -6.16 2.38
N PRO A 15 -41.08 -5.03 1.73
CA PRO A 15 -41.84 -5.03 0.48
C PRO A 15 -41.10 -5.81 -0.63
N SER A 16 -41.87 -6.58 -1.41
CA SER A 16 -41.38 -7.42 -2.51
C SER A 16 -40.84 -6.58 -3.68
N TYR A 17 -39.73 -7.01 -4.28
CA TYR A 17 -38.91 -6.25 -5.24
C TYR A 17 -39.44 -6.25 -6.70
N GLU A 18 -40.75 -6.37 -6.95
CA GLU A 18 -41.29 -6.51 -8.32
C GLU A 18 -42.07 -5.30 -8.88
N GLU A 19 -42.13 -4.15 -8.18
CA GLU A 19 -43.00 -3.04 -8.58
C GLU A 19 -42.27 -1.77 -9.04
N ALA A 20 -41.26 -1.89 -9.93
CA ALA A 20 -40.62 -0.71 -10.53
C ALA A 20 -40.25 -0.89 -12.02
N VAL A 21 -41.19 -1.36 -12.86
CA VAL A 21 -41.10 -1.16 -14.31
C VAL A 21 -42.49 -1.02 -14.90
N ARG A 22 -42.92 0.19 -15.30
CA ARG A 22 -43.63 0.42 -16.59
C ARG A 22 -43.45 1.86 -17.12
N PRO A 23 -43.27 2.02 -18.45
CA PRO A 23 -43.12 3.30 -19.15
C PRO A 23 -44.46 3.85 -19.70
N THR A 24 -44.60 5.17 -19.80
CA THR A 24 -45.76 5.87 -20.40
C THR A 24 -45.27 7.29 -20.72
N THR A 25 -45.48 7.96 -21.86
CA THR A 25 -46.32 7.79 -23.06
C THR A 25 -45.78 8.73 -24.15
N ARG A 26 -46.01 8.35 -25.41
CA ARG A 26 -45.91 9.20 -26.62
C ARG A 26 -47.30 9.78 -26.92
N PRO A 27 -47.42 10.96 -27.55
CA PRO A 27 -48.53 11.21 -28.45
C PRO A 27 -48.07 11.49 -29.89
N SER A 28 -48.86 10.91 -30.80
CA SER A 28 -48.73 10.93 -32.25
C SER A 28 -49.23 12.24 -32.86
N GLY A 29 -48.61 12.67 -33.96
CA GLY A 29 -49.16 13.69 -34.85
C GLY A 29 -48.31 13.85 -36.11
N LEU A 30 -48.77 13.29 -37.23
CA LEU A 30 -48.27 13.56 -38.58
C LEU A 30 -49.44 14.06 -39.44
N PRO A 31 -49.17 15.01 -40.35
CA PRO A 31 -49.63 14.86 -41.73
C PRO A 31 -48.50 15.02 -42.78
N ARG A 32 -48.77 14.50 -43.98
CA ARG A 32 -47.92 14.31 -45.17
C ARG A 32 -47.60 15.60 -45.98
N PRO A 33 -46.67 15.55 -46.98
CA PRO A 33 -45.95 16.70 -47.52
C PRO A 33 -46.57 17.31 -48.79
N PRO A 34 -46.05 18.47 -49.24
CA PRO A 34 -45.92 18.79 -50.65
C PRO A 34 -44.46 18.99 -51.08
N VAL A 35 -44.21 18.72 -52.36
CA VAL A 35 -42.91 18.71 -53.05
C VAL A 35 -42.62 20.08 -53.68
N THR A 36 -41.32 20.37 -53.82
CA THR A 36 -40.64 21.38 -54.67
C THR A 36 -40.70 22.87 -54.33
N GLN A 37 -39.56 23.44 -53.94
CA GLN A 37 -38.88 24.43 -54.79
C GLN A 37 -37.39 24.59 -54.43
N ASN A 38 -36.55 24.51 -55.47
CA ASN A 38 -35.10 24.69 -55.44
C ASN A 38 -34.71 26.10 -55.01
N HIS A 39 -34.14 26.27 -53.81
CA HIS A 39 -33.33 27.43 -53.48
C HIS A 39 -31.95 27.00 -52.95
N ARG A 40 -30.92 27.44 -53.67
CA ARG A 40 -29.50 27.19 -53.48
C ARG A 40 -28.98 28.05 -52.31
N PRO A 41 -28.38 27.49 -51.25
CA PRO A 41 -27.66 28.27 -50.26
C PRO A 41 -26.22 28.60 -50.72
N PRO A 42 -25.66 29.75 -50.34
CA PRO A 42 -24.28 30.14 -50.64
C PRO A 42 -23.25 29.29 -49.86
N PRO A 43 -22.01 29.12 -50.39
CA PRO A 43 -21.02 28.22 -49.80
C PRO A 43 -20.23 28.94 -48.70
N SER A 44 -20.63 28.84 -47.43
CA SER A 44 -19.75 29.31 -46.33
C SER A 44 -20.01 28.67 -44.96
N GLN A 45 -20.24 27.35 -44.83
CA GLN A 45 -20.32 26.70 -43.50
C GLN A 45 -19.75 25.28 -43.42
N GLN A 46 -18.76 24.91 -44.24
CA GLN A 46 -18.11 23.59 -44.15
C GLN A 46 -16.81 23.55 -43.31
N GLN A 47 -16.42 24.64 -42.64
CA GLN A 47 -15.19 24.64 -41.83
C GLN A 47 -15.39 24.55 -40.30
N GLN A 48 -16.60 24.31 -39.79
CA GLN A 48 -16.83 24.20 -38.33
C GLN A 48 -17.41 22.87 -37.84
N GLN A 49 -17.65 21.87 -38.70
CA GLN A 49 -18.21 20.57 -38.28
C GLN A 49 -17.20 19.41 -38.22
N GLN A 50 -15.89 19.64 -38.41
CA GLN A 50 -14.85 18.61 -38.20
C GLN A 50 -14.16 18.63 -36.83
N GLN A 51 -14.66 19.41 -35.86
CA GLN A 51 -14.07 19.46 -34.50
C GLN A 51 -14.95 18.89 -33.38
N GLN A 52 -15.99 18.09 -33.69
CA GLN A 52 -16.86 17.47 -32.66
C GLN A 52 -16.86 15.94 -32.62
N ALA A 53 -15.77 15.29 -33.05
CA ALA A 53 -15.52 13.87 -32.80
C ALA A 53 -14.19 13.65 -32.06
N SER A 54 -14.01 14.33 -30.93
CA SER A 54 -12.92 14.05 -29.97
C SER A 54 -13.32 14.54 -28.57
N GLN A 55 -14.49 14.10 -28.10
CA GLN A 55 -14.79 14.10 -26.67
C GLN A 55 -15.20 12.69 -26.27
N ALA A 56 -14.25 11.76 -26.40
CA ALA A 56 -14.16 10.72 -25.40
C ALA A 56 -13.83 11.46 -24.10
N GLY A 57 -14.80 11.57 -23.19
CA GLY A 57 -14.50 11.93 -21.80
C GLY A 57 -13.37 11.03 -21.30
N PRO A 58 -12.60 11.45 -20.27
CA PRO A 58 -11.59 10.57 -19.72
C PRO A 58 -12.31 9.28 -19.34
N ALA A 59 -12.09 8.22 -20.11
CA ALA A 59 -12.40 6.87 -19.71
C ALA A 59 -11.74 6.81 -18.34
N SER A 60 -12.57 6.73 -17.30
CA SER A 60 -12.13 6.54 -15.93
C SER A 60 -11.05 5.48 -16.04
N ALA A 61 -9.79 5.88 -15.86
CA ALA A 61 -8.69 4.96 -15.92
C ALA A 61 -9.04 3.93 -14.86
N GLN A 62 -9.58 2.80 -15.31
CA GLN A 62 -9.81 1.65 -14.48
C GLN A 62 -8.41 1.35 -14.01
N LYS A 63 -8.10 1.76 -12.77
CA LYS A 63 -6.85 1.46 -12.11
C LYS A 63 -6.72 -0.04 -12.34
N ALA A 64 -5.77 -0.44 -13.19
CA ALA A 64 -5.46 -1.84 -13.34
C ALA A 64 -5.29 -2.33 -11.91
N THR A 65 -6.15 -3.25 -11.47
CA THR A 65 -6.09 -3.81 -10.13
C THR A 65 -4.83 -4.63 -10.12
N ILE A 66 -3.74 -4.00 -9.70
CA ILE A 66 -2.47 -4.68 -9.51
C ILE A 66 -2.72 -5.55 -8.29
N ASN A 67 -2.82 -6.87 -8.50
CA ASN A 67 -2.97 -7.84 -7.42
C ASN A 67 -1.71 -7.76 -6.56
N ARG A 68 -1.80 -7.06 -5.42
CA ARG A 68 -0.70 -6.89 -4.46
C ARG A 68 -1.04 -7.55 -3.15
N GLN A 69 -0.03 -8.10 -2.48
CA GLN A 69 -0.14 -8.60 -1.12
C GLN A 69 -0.55 -7.46 -0.18
N PHE A 70 0.04 -6.28 -0.31
CA PHE A 70 -0.26 -5.14 0.57
C PHE A 70 -0.96 -4.01 -0.20
N PRO A 71 -1.89 -3.30 0.45
CA PRO A 71 -2.44 -2.06 -0.12
C PRO A 71 -1.33 -0.99 -0.24
N PRO A 72 -1.47 -0.01 -1.15
CA PRO A 72 -0.45 1.03 -1.38
C PRO A 72 -0.09 1.84 -0.13
N SER A 73 -1.04 2.05 0.78
CA SER A 73 -0.80 2.60 2.11
C SER A 73 -1.65 1.87 3.13
N PHE A 74 -1.13 1.71 4.34
CA PHE A 74 -1.82 1.09 5.45
C PHE A 74 -1.31 1.63 6.77
N SER A 75 -1.97 1.23 7.85
CA SER A 75 -1.49 1.49 9.21
C SER A 75 -1.42 0.21 10.02
N VAL A 76 -0.61 0.26 11.06
CA VAL A 76 -0.55 -0.78 12.10
C VAL A 76 -1.32 -0.26 13.31
N TYR A 77 -2.23 -1.09 13.82
CA TYR A 77 -3.13 -0.80 14.92
C TYR A 77 -2.86 -1.76 16.07
N ARG A 78 -2.90 -1.28 17.31
CA ARG A 78 -2.89 -2.13 18.49
C ARG A 78 -4.25 -2.82 18.63
N GLU A 79 -4.24 -4.13 18.86
CA GLU A 79 -5.45 -4.91 19.15
C GLU A 79 -5.81 -4.73 20.64
N GLY A 80 -6.80 -3.89 20.94
CA GLY A 80 -7.23 -3.62 22.31
C GLY A 80 -6.25 -2.78 23.14
N GLY A 81 -6.68 -2.35 24.34
CA GLY A 81 -5.93 -1.39 25.16
C GLY A 81 -4.62 -1.93 25.74
N PHE A 82 -4.63 -3.17 26.24
CA PHE A 82 -3.50 -3.79 26.95
C PHE A 82 -2.77 -4.86 26.14
N SER A 83 -3.30 -5.28 25.00
CA SER A 83 -2.64 -6.33 24.23
C SER A 83 -1.38 -5.80 23.54
N ARG A 84 -0.42 -6.72 23.38
CA ARG A 84 0.82 -6.49 22.62
C ARG A 84 0.69 -7.03 21.19
N ASN A 85 -0.52 -7.37 20.76
CA ASN A 85 -0.83 -7.81 19.42
C ASN A 85 -1.25 -6.61 18.57
N TYR A 86 -0.97 -6.72 17.28
CA TYR A 86 -1.22 -5.66 16.33
C TYR A 86 -1.85 -6.21 15.07
N SER A 87 -2.62 -5.38 14.39
CA SER A 87 -3.17 -5.68 13.08
C SER A 87 -2.74 -4.64 12.06
N LEU A 88 -2.57 -5.08 10.82
CA LEU A 88 -2.21 -4.26 9.67
C LEU A 88 -3.44 -4.15 8.78
N GLY A 89 -3.78 -2.93 8.35
CA GLY A 89 -4.87 -2.69 7.40
C GLY A 89 -4.98 -1.23 7.00
N GLU A 90 -5.78 -0.94 5.96
CA GLU A 90 -6.11 0.45 5.62
C GLU A 90 -6.90 1.11 6.75
N HIS A 91 -7.79 0.33 7.39
CA HIS A 91 -8.67 0.76 8.47
C HIS A 91 -8.62 -0.21 9.66
N GLN A 92 -8.76 0.31 10.88
CA GLN A 92 -8.72 -0.51 12.11
C GLN A 92 -9.82 -1.57 12.15
N GLY A 93 -11.01 -1.26 11.63
CA GLY A 93 -12.16 -2.18 11.60
C GLY A 93 -12.11 -3.23 10.48
N GLN A 94 -11.11 -3.18 9.61
CA GLN A 94 -10.93 -4.12 8.49
C GLN A 94 -9.45 -4.56 8.44
N PRO A 95 -9.00 -5.35 9.44
CA PRO A 95 -7.64 -5.86 9.45
C PRO A 95 -7.42 -6.79 8.26
N LEU A 96 -6.25 -6.70 7.64
CA LEU A 96 -5.80 -7.57 6.56
C LEU A 96 -4.84 -8.63 7.08
N TYR A 97 -3.95 -8.25 8.00
CA TYR A 97 -2.91 -9.13 8.53
C TYR A 97 -2.75 -8.99 10.04
N ALA A 98 -2.55 -10.11 10.73
CA ALA A 98 -2.14 -10.15 12.13
C ALA A 98 -0.62 -10.03 12.26
N VAL A 99 -0.18 -9.21 13.21
CA VAL A 99 1.22 -9.00 13.59
C VAL A 99 1.38 -9.38 15.05
N ARG A 100 2.27 -10.34 15.34
CA ARG A 100 2.48 -10.94 16.66
C ARG A 100 3.93 -10.81 17.10
N PRO A 101 4.23 -9.84 17.98
CA PRO A 101 5.52 -9.78 18.65
C PRO A 101 5.56 -10.81 19.79
N HIS A 102 6.60 -11.62 19.80
CA HIS A 102 6.93 -12.49 20.92
C HIS A 102 8.16 -11.93 21.65
N THR A 103 8.25 -12.21 22.95
CA THR A 103 9.37 -11.77 23.79
C THR A 103 9.95 -12.95 24.56
N GLY A 104 11.27 -12.99 24.71
CA GLY A 104 11.95 -13.87 25.68
C GLY A 104 12.31 -15.25 25.14
N TRP A 105 12.27 -16.28 26.00
CA TRP A 105 12.66 -17.67 25.71
C TRP A 105 11.49 -18.53 25.20
N SER A 106 10.50 -17.94 24.53
CA SER A 106 9.33 -18.66 24.03
C SER A 106 9.66 -19.70 22.95
N GLY A 107 10.87 -19.67 22.40
CA GLY A 107 11.28 -20.47 21.23
C GLY A 107 10.59 -20.03 19.94
N GLN A 108 9.73 -19.00 20.00
CA GLN A 108 9.03 -18.42 18.86
C GLN A 108 9.87 -17.31 18.23
N PRO A 109 9.66 -17.02 16.93
CA PRO A 109 10.26 -15.85 16.31
C PRO A 109 9.86 -14.56 17.02
N ASP A 110 10.76 -13.59 17.07
CA ASP A 110 10.52 -12.33 17.78
C ASP A 110 9.30 -11.56 17.25
N LEU A 111 9.03 -11.68 15.95
CA LEU A 111 7.89 -11.05 15.29
C LEU A 111 7.38 -11.93 14.16
N VAL A 112 6.08 -12.21 14.15
CA VAL A 112 5.38 -12.98 13.12
C VAL A 112 4.36 -12.10 12.41
N LEU A 113 4.38 -12.09 11.08
CA LEU A 113 3.32 -11.56 10.23
C LEU A 113 2.55 -12.74 9.65
N HIS A 114 1.26 -12.85 9.96
CA HIS A 114 0.40 -13.92 9.45
C HIS A 114 -0.19 -13.52 8.10
N GLY A 115 -0.49 -14.50 7.24
CA GLY A 115 -1.11 -14.32 5.92
C GLY A 115 -2.60 -13.99 5.93
N GLY A 116 -3.14 -13.51 7.06
CA GLY A 116 -4.52 -13.11 7.23
C GLY A 116 -4.75 -12.41 8.57
N PRO A 117 -6.00 -12.01 8.89
CA PRO A 117 -6.29 -11.10 10.00
C PRO A 117 -6.15 -11.71 11.40
N THR A 118 -5.97 -13.03 11.52
CA THR A 118 -5.82 -13.75 12.79
C THR A 118 -4.58 -14.64 12.80
N GLU A 119 -4.22 -15.17 13.97
CA GLU A 119 -3.06 -16.06 14.18
C GLU A 119 -3.25 -17.45 13.55
N ASP A 120 -4.50 -17.82 13.23
CA ASP A 120 -4.84 -19.10 12.62
C ASP A 120 -4.36 -19.21 11.17
N PHE A 121 -4.09 -18.06 10.54
CA PHE A 121 -3.49 -18.01 9.22
C PHE A 121 -2.00 -18.35 9.29
N PRO A 122 -1.46 -19.09 8.30
CA PRO A 122 -0.05 -19.44 8.29
C PRO A 122 0.83 -18.19 8.29
N PRO A 123 2.03 -18.25 8.91
CA PRO A 123 3.00 -17.16 8.83
C PRO A 123 3.31 -16.80 7.37
N LEU A 124 3.12 -15.53 7.02
CA LEU A 124 3.57 -14.94 5.77
C LEU A 124 5.07 -14.65 5.84
N ALA A 125 5.55 -14.13 6.97
CA ALA A 125 6.97 -13.94 7.22
C ALA A 125 7.25 -13.88 8.71
N VAL A 126 8.49 -14.19 9.09
CA VAL A 126 8.93 -14.10 10.49
C VAL A 126 10.24 -13.32 10.57
N LEU A 127 10.48 -12.72 11.74
CA LEU A 127 11.67 -11.93 12.01
C LEU A 127 12.25 -12.32 13.36
N ASN A 128 13.58 -12.40 13.40
CA ASN A 128 14.37 -12.68 14.61
C ASN A 128 15.42 -11.59 14.80
N HIS A 129 15.44 -10.95 15.97
CA HIS A 129 16.46 -9.96 16.30
C HIS A 129 17.76 -10.65 16.70
N GLU A 130 18.88 -10.11 16.24
CA GLU A 130 20.19 -10.57 16.69
C GLU A 130 20.43 -10.14 18.13
N ARG A 131 21.00 -11.06 18.93
CA ARG A 131 21.36 -10.74 20.30
C ARG A 131 22.48 -9.70 20.30
N PHE A 132 22.32 -8.66 21.12
CA PHE A 132 23.30 -7.58 21.32
C PHE A 132 23.58 -6.67 20.11
N SER A 133 22.76 -6.74 19.06
CA SER A 133 22.82 -5.78 17.95
C SER A 133 21.43 -5.29 17.56
N ARG A 134 21.37 -4.25 16.72
CA ARG A 134 20.10 -3.82 16.11
C ARG A 134 19.80 -4.55 14.80
N SER A 135 20.69 -5.45 14.36
CA SER A 135 20.47 -6.25 13.15
C SER A 135 19.44 -7.35 13.42
N PHE A 136 18.82 -7.84 12.37
CA PHE A 136 17.82 -8.90 12.47
C PHE A 136 17.75 -9.70 11.17
N THR A 137 17.21 -10.91 11.26
CA THR A 137 17.00 -11.80 10.11
C THR A 137 15.51 -11.89 9.83
N VAL A 138 15.13 -11.78 8.55
CA VAL A 138 13.77 -11.97 8.07
C VAL A 138 13.70 -13.26 7.27
N THR A 139 12.86 -14.19 7.68
CA THR A 139 12.55 -15.40 6.91
C THR A 139 11.33 -15.12 6.02
N LEU A 140 11.56 -15.14 4.71
CA LEU A 140 10.56 -14.84 3.69
C LEU A 140 9.97 -16.13 3.08
N PRO A 141 8.77 -16.05 2.45
CA PRO A 141 8.21 -17.15 1.67
C PRO A 141 9.19 -17.68 0.61
N PRO A 142 9.07 -18.94 0.20
CA PRO A 142 9.89 -19.49 -0.88
C PRO A 142 9.80 -18.66 -2.16
N LEU A 143 10.90 -18.61 -2.92
CA LEU A 143 10.90 -18.06 -4.27
C LEU A 143 10.05 -18.94 -5.21
N PRO A 144 9.50 -18.40 -6.31
CA PRO A 144 8.86 -19.22 -7.34
C PRO A 144 9.82 -20.29 -7.86
N GLY A 145 9.46 -21.56 -7.68
CA GLY A 145 10.30 -22.71 -8.06
C GLY A 145 11.08 -23.33 -6.90
N ASP A 146 11.21 -22.61 -5.77
CA ASP A 146 11.75 -23.14 -4.53
C ASP A 146 10.64 -23.66 -3.61
N ARG A 147 11.02 -24.57 -2.71
CA ARG A 147 10.10 -25.12 -1.68
C ARG A 147 10.43 -24.64 -0.27
N LEU A 148 11.61 -24.08 -0.07
CA LEU A 148 12.12 -23.72 1.24
C LEU A 148 12.02 -22.20 1.46
N PRO A 149 11.64 -21.76 2.68
CA PRO A 149 11.77 -20.37 3.08
C PRO A 149 13.22 -19.91 2.97
N ARG A 150 13.41 -18.60 2.88
CA ARG A 150 14.75 -18.02 2.74
C ARG A 150 14.97 -16.88 3.72
N ASP A 151 16.10 -16.96 4.40
CA ASP A 151 16.53 -15.96 5.36
C ASP A 151 17.28 -14.82 4.66
N GLU A 152 16.84 -13.59 4.92
CA GLU A 152 17.50 -12.37 4.49
C GLU A 152 17.97 -11.58 5.70
N PHE A 153 19.27 -11.28 5.73
CA PHE A 153 19.89 -10.55 6.83
C PHE A 153 19.73 -9.04 6.65
N VAL A 154 19.27 -8.36 7.69
CA VAL A 154 19.09 -6.91 7.73
C VAL A 154 20.17 -6.35 8.64
N ARG A 155 21.15 -5.70 8.01
CA ARG A 155 22.32 -5.19 8.70
C ARG A 155 22.05 -3.80 9.27
N PHE A 156 22.39 -3.63 10.55
CA PHE A 156 22.56 -2.33 11.17
C PHE A 156 24.03 -2.15 11.60
N PRO A 157 24.82 -1.33 10.90
CA PRO A 157 26.28 -1.26 11.08
C PRO A 157 26.75 -0.56 12.37
N GLY A 158 25.89 0.20 13.07
CA GLY A 158 26.20 0.76 14.39
C GLY A 158 26.02 2.27 14.52
N LEU A 159 26.54 2.87 15.60
CA LEU A 159 26.29 4.28 15.95
C LEU A 159 26.78 5.29 14.90
N LEU A 160 27.81 4.95 14.12
CA LEU A 160 28.38 5.79 13.06
C LEU A 160 27.53 5.81 11.78
N GLN A 161 26.72 4.77 11.55
CA GLN A 161 25.85 4.62 10.39
C GLN A 161 24.48 4.10 10.86
N SER A 162 23.53 5.03 10.99
CA SER A 162 22.21 4.74 11.59
C SER A 162 21.17 4.19 10.60
N ASN A 163 21.61 3.54 9.52
CA ASN A 163 20.74 3.08 8.44
C ASN A 163 20.66 1.55 8.45
N TYR A 164 19.48 1.00 8.16
CA TYR A 164 19.30 -0.44 8.00
C TYR A 164 19.42 -0.81 6.54
N THR A 165 20.25 -1.79 6.19
CA THR A 165 20.45 -2.23 4.80
C THR A 165 20.08 -3.69 4.63
N PHE A 166 19.45 -4.03 3.51
CA PHE A 166 19.18 -5.41 3.12
C PHE A 166 19.23 -5.56 1.60
N SER A 167 19.33 -6.80 1.13
CA SER A 167 19.21 -7.13 -0.29
C SER A 167 18.18 -8.23 -0.49
N VAL A 168 17.33 -8.11 -1.52
CA VAL A 168 16.26 -9.08 -1.80
C VAL A 168 16.04 -9.21 -3.30
N GLU A 169 15.51 -10.35 -3.72
CA GLU A 169 15.06 -10.57 -5.09
C GLU A 169 13.87 -9.65 -5.43
N VAL A 170 13.98 -8.98 -6.57
CA VAL A 170 12.92 -8.19 -7.20
C VAL A 170 12.64 -8.70 -8.60
N ASP A 171 11.42 -8.47 -9.08
CA ASP A 171 11.04 -8.85 -10.43
C ASP A 171 11.78 -8.00 -11.49
N ARG A 172 12.09 -8.61 -12.63
CA ARG A 172 12.70 -7.91 -13.77
C ARG A 172 11.59 -7.35 -14.66
N PRO A 173 11.50 -6.03 -14.86
CA PRO A 173 10.60 -5.47 -15.85
C PRO A 173 10.97 -5.96 -17.26
N GLY A 174 10.01 -6.57 -17.98
CA GLY A 174 10.12 -6.84 -19.42
C GLY A 174 11.13 -7.91 -19.87
N GLY A 175 11.60 -8.80 -18.99
CA GLY A 175 12.53 -9.90 -19.36
C GLY A 175 11.96 -11.30 -19.09
N PRO A 176 12.52 -12.37 -19.69
CA PRO A 176 12.11 -13.74 -19.41
C PRO A 176 12.29 -14.04 -17.92
N ARG A 177 11.26 -14.62 -17.29
CA ARG A 177 11.12 -14.98 -15.87
C ARG A 177 12.46 -15.09 -15.14
N GLY A 178 12.87 -14.01 -14.48
CA GLY A 178 14.10 -13.97 -13.72
C GLY A 178 14.04 -12.85 -12.69
N MET A 179 14.30 -13.20 -11.45
CA MET A 179 14.52 -12.22 -10.38
C MET A 179 15.94 -11.68 -10.45
N ARG A 180 16.11 -10.43 -10.03
CA ARG A 180 17.43 -9.85 -9.78
C ARG A 180 17.53 -9.46 -8.31
N ARG A 181 18.69 -9.62 -7.70
CA ARG A 181 18.90 -9.18 -6.32
C ARG A 181 19.26 -7.70 -6.32
N GLU A 182 18.56 -6.92 -5.51
CA GLU A 182 18.81 -5.50 -5.34
C GLU A 182 19.01 -5.14 -3.87
N ARG A 183 19.72 -4.03 -3.63
CA ARG A 183 20.01 -3.52 -2.29
C ARG A 183 19.14 -2.32 -1.95
N PHE A 184 18.67 -2.27 -0.72
CA PHE A 184 17.83 -1.21 -0.18
C PHE A 184 18.34 -0.73 1.17
N GLU A 185 18.01 0.52 1.51
CA GLU A 185 18.45 1.17 2.73
C GLU A 185 17.33 1.98 3.38
N TRP A 186 16.96 1.64 4.62
CA TRP A 186 16.14 2.49 5.47
C TRP A 186 16.99 3.60 6.06
N ARG A 187 16.60 4.84 5.75
CA ARG A 187 17.22 6.06 6.26
C ARG A 187 16.23 6.82 7.13
N ARG A 188 16.71 7.37 8.23
CA ARG A 188 15.94 8.34 9.02
C ARG A 188 15.64 9.56 8.15
N SER A 189 14.41 10.07 8.22
CA SER A 189 14.02 11.27 7.50
C SER A 189 13.16 12.20 8.37
N HIS A 190 13.42 13.49 8.19
CA HIS A 190 12.61 14.62 8.66
C HIS A 190 11.96 15.37 7.49
N GLY A 191 12.09 14.84 6.27
CA GLY A 191 11.71 15.50 5.02
C GLY A 191 10.20 15.51 4.76
N ALA A 192 9.79 16.26 3.74
CA ALA A 192 8.39 16.45 3.35
C ALA A 192 7.67 15.12 3.05
N GLU A 193 8.39 14.10 2.57
CA GLU A 193 7.87 12.75 2.32
C GLU A 193 7.32 12.09 3.60
N VAL A 194 7.96 12.34 4.75
CA VAL A 194 7.52 11.86 6.08
C VAL A 194 6.41 12.78 6.62
N GLY A 195 6.56 14.10 6.45
CA GLY A 195 5.56 15.08 6.89
C GLY A 195 4.18 14.83 6.30
N ARG A 196 4.12 14.41 5.03
CA ARG A 196 2.87 14.05 4.35
C ARG A 196 2.17 12.82 4.94
N LEU A 197 2.90 11.89 5.56
CA LEU A 197 2.32 10.60 5.91
C LEU A 197 1.42 10.66 7.15
N ALA A 198 1.61 11.59 8.09
CA ALA A 198 0.70 11.77 9.23
C ALA A 198 0.90 13.10 9.99
N GLY A 199 1.46 14.14 9.36
CA GLY A 199 1.90 15.35 10.07
C GLY A 199 3.08 15.08 11.02
N ALA A 200 3.78 13.95 10.83
CA ALA A 200 4.90 13.55 11.67
C ALA A 200 6.17 14.34 11.31
N SER A 201 6.94 14.75 12.31
CA SER A 201 8.24 15.43 12.14
C SER A 201 9.42 14.46 11.95
N PHE A 202 9.17 13.16 12.06
CA PHE A 202 10.20 12.12 11.97
C PHE A 202 9.63 10.79 11.49
N GLY A 203 10.41 10.09 10.68
CA GLY A 203 10.09 8.77 10.17
C GLY A 203 11.26 8.14 9.45
N TRP A 204 10.95 7.11 8.66
CA TRP A 204 11.93 6.38 7.87
C TRP A 204 11.51 6.35 6.41
N LYS A 205 12.50 6.36 5.53
CA LYS A 205 12.32 6.16 4.09
C LYS A 205 13.20 5.03 3.61
N LEU A 206 12.67 4.20 2.73
CA LEU A 206 13.37 3.11 2.09
C LEU A 206 13.88 3.62 0.75
N VAL A 207 15.20 3.64 0.62
CA VAL A 207 15.88 4.08 -0.59
C VAL A 207 16.36 2.86 -1.34
N ARG A 208 16.15 2.88 -2.65
CA ARG A 208 16.68 1.88 -3.58
C ARG A 208 18.09 2.26 -3.98
N MET A 209 19.06 1.41 -3.67
CA MET A 209 20.48 1.72 -3.87
C MET A 209 20.87 1.49 -5.33
N ALA A 210 21.66 2.39 -5.90
CA ALA A 210 22.27 2.16 -7.21
C ALA A 210 23.41 1.11 -7.10
N GLY A 211 23.36 0.08 -7.96
CA GLY A 211 24.25 -1.10 -8.02
C GLY A 211 23.53 -2.35 -7.49
N ASP A 212 23.25 -3.41 -8.26
CA ASP A 212 24.11 -4.18 -9.19
C ASP A 212 23.52 -4.37 -10.62
N THR A 213 22.61 -3.49 -11.04
CA THR A 213 22.18 -3.41 -12.44
C THR A 213 23.13 -2.46 -13.16
N GLY A 214 23.82 -2.90 -14.22
CA GLY A 214 24.68 -2.07 -15.06
C GLY A 214 23.97 -0.92 -15.80
N ALA A 215 22.82 -0.47 -15.32
CA ALA A 215 22.16 0.74 -15.75
C ALA A 215 22.65 1.89 -14.87
N ALA A 216 23.39 2.80 -15.49
CA ALA A 216 23.93 3.99 -14.85
C ALA A 216 22.88 4.73 -14.00
N ALA A 217 23.31 5.15 -12.82
CA ALA A 217 22.69 6.24 -12.08
C ALA A 217 22.45 7.41 -13.05
N GLY A 218 21.20 7.68 -13.39
CA GLY A 218 20.83 8.77 -14.30
C GLY A 218 19.88 8.41 -15.44
N ALA A 219 19.62 7.13 -15.73
CA ALA A 219 18.56 6.75 -16.66
C ALA A 219 17.27 6.41 -15.91
N SER A 220 16.70 7.39 -15.19
CA SER A 220 15.29 7.36 -14.80
C SER A 220 14.46 7.49 -16.08
N GLY A 221 14.25 6.36 -16.75
CA GLY A 221 13.12 6.20 -17.67
C GLY A 221 11.82 6.35 -16.87
N GLY A 222 11.37 7.59 -16.69
CA GLY A 222 9.97 7.95 -16.47
C GLY A 222 9.29 7.55 -15.16
N VAL A 223 9.99 7.04 -14.13
CA VAL A 223 9.31 6.76 -12.85
C VAL A 223 9.19 8.06 -12.04
N ALA A 224 8.03 8.70 -12.13
CA ALA A 224 7.66 9.86 -11.32
C ALA A 224 7.49 9.42 -9.85
N GLY A 225 8.49 9.67 -9.01
CA GLY A 225 8.46 9.32 -7.58
C GLY A 225 9.34 10.24 -6.72
N PRO A 226 9.16 10.23 -5.38
CA PRO A 226 10.02 10.98 -4.48
C PRO A 226 11.47 10.47 -4.54
N VAL A 227 12.43 11.39 -4.51
CA VAL A 227 13.86 11.09 -4.45
C VAL A 227 14.45 11.54 -3.11
N ALA A 228 15.46 10.83 -2.63
CA ALA A 228 16.25 11.21 -1.47
C ALA A 228 17.22 12.37 -1.82
N GLY A 229 17.88 12.94 -0.80
CA GLY A 229 18.77 14.09 -0.98
C GLY A 229 20.00 13.80 -1.86
N ASP A 230 20.36 12.54 -2.02
CA ASP A 230 21.41 12.04 -2.93
C ASP A 230 20.86 11.61 -4.30
N GLY A 231 19.61 11.92 -4.62
CA GLY A 231 18.96 11.62 -5.90
C GLY A 231 18.51 10.17 -6.07
N LEU A 232 18.71 9.31 -5.06
CA LEU A 232 18.24 7.93 -5.11
C LEU A 232 16.72 7.83 -4.90
N GLU A 233 16.08 6.90 -5.58
CA GLU A 233 14.63 6.69 -5.52
C GLU A 233 14.17 6.24 -4.12
N VAL A 234 13.12 6.89 -3.61
CA VAL A 234 12.41 6.46 -2.40
C VAL A 234 11.26 5.55 -2.82
N VAL A 235 11.25 4.34 -2.28
CA VAL A 235 10.33 3.26 -2.68
C VAL A 235 9.32 2.89 -1.60
N ALA A 236 9.55 3.31 -0.35
CA ALA A 236 8.59 3.22 0.74
C ALA A 236 8.90 4.23 1.83
N VAL A 237 7.90 4.56 2.64
CA VAL A 237 8.04 5.43 3.81
C VAL A 237 7.20 4.88 4.96
N TRP A 238 7.65 5.09 6.18
CA TRP A 238 6.79 4.90 7.35
C TRP A 238 7.07 5.92 8.44
N VAL A 239 6.03 6.20 9.22
CA VAL A 239 6.07 7.13 10.35
C VAL A 239 5.40 6.51 11.56
N LYS A 240 5.90 6.86 12.74
CA LYS A 240 5.20 6.54 13.99
C LYS A 240 3.95 7.43 14.08
N ALA A 241 2.81 6.83 14.39
CA ALA A 241 1.57 7.57 14.56
C ALA A 241 1.53 8.18 15.98
N ALA A 242 2.06 9.41 16.14
CA ALA A 242 2.15 10.07 17.44
C ALA A 242 0.81 10.58 18.00
N MET A 243 -0.16 10.87 17.12
CA MET A 243 -1.44 11.50 17.49
C MET A 243 -2.61 10.50 17.57
N SER A 244 -2.36 9.21 17.73
CA SER A 244 -3.40 8.18 17.78
C SER A 244 -3.21 7.24 18.96
N LEU A 245 -4.32 6.86 19.60
CA LEU A 245 -4.32 5.91 20.72
C LEU A 245 -4.15 4.46 20.24
N SER A 246 -4.75 4.11 19.10
CA SER A 246 -4.72 2.75 18.56
C SER A 246 -3.70 2.58 17.44
N LYS A 247 -3.49 3.60 16.60
CA LYS A 247 -2.55 3.54 15.48
C LYS A 247 -1.13 3.74 16.00
N VAL A 248 -0.22 2.84 15.66
CA VAL A 248 1.18 2.91 16.10
C VAL A 248 2.15 3.29 14.97
N LEU A 249 1.80 2.95 13.73
CA LEU A 249 2.62 3.17 12.55
C LEU A 249 1.72 3.41 11.34
N LYS A 250 2.15 4.28 10.42
CA LYS A 250 1.60 4.38 9.07
C LYS A 250 2.70 4.15 8.05
N PHE A 251 2.38 3.39 7.00
CA PHE A 251 3.28 2.98 5.95
C PHE A 251 2.68 3.35 4.58
N GLU A 252 3.53 3.67 3.62
CA GLU A 252 3.15 3.91 2.23
C GLU A 252 4.27 3.47 1.27
N PHE A 253 3.88 2.73 0.23
CA PHE A 253 4.74 2.47 -0.92
C PHE A 253 4.80 3.71 -1.82
N THR A 254 5.97 4.03 -2.34
CA THR A 254 6.21 5.20 -3.19
C THR A 254 7.08 4.83 -4.39
N GLY A 255 7.20 5.70 -5.39
CA GLY A 255 8.00 5.41 -6.60
C GLY A 255 7.61 4.09 -7.26
N VAL A 256 8.60 3.32 -7.72
CA VAL A 256 8.41 1.96 -8.25
C VAL A 256 7.89 0.96 -7.21
N GLY A 257 8.09 1.22 -5.92
CA GLY A 257 7.46 0.42 -4.86
C GLY A 257 5.94 0.49 -4.91
N ALA A 258 5.39 1.63 -5.36
CA ALA A 258 3.97 1.85 -5.54
C ALA A 258 3.41 1.32 -6.87
N THR A 259 4.24 0.81 -7.79
CA THR A 259 3.81 0.19 -9.05
C THR A 259 3.68 -1.33 -8.93
N GLY A 260 4.39 -1.94 -7.98
CA GLY A 260 4.43 -3.40 -7.81
C GLY A 260 5.50 -4.07 -8.68
N ASP A 261 6.27 -3.30 -9.46
CA ASP A 261 7.32 -3.85 -10.35
C ASP A 261 8.49 -4.47 -9.58
N LEU A 262 8.63 -4.16 -8.29
CA LEU A 262 9.63 -4.79 -7.42
C LEU A 262 9.20 -6.19 -6.93
N GLY A 263 7.93 -6.57 -7.12
CA GLY A 263 7.39 -7.88 -6.78
C GLY A 263 6.96 -8.06 -5.32
N GLU A 264 6.19 -9.12 -5.07
CA GLU A 264 5.58 -9.39 -3.76
C GLU A 264 6.59 -9.75 -2.68
N ARG A 265 7.65 -10.48 -3.03
CA ARG A 265 8.72 -10.83 -2.08
C ARG A 265 9.41 -9.58 -1.52
N TRP A 266 9.66 -8.60 -2.38
CA TRP A 266 10.18 -7.30 -1.96
C TRP A 266 9.18 -6.56 -1.06
N ALA A 267 7.89 -6.57 -1.41
CA ALA A 267 6.86 -5.92 -0.61
C ALA A 267 6.80 -6.50 0.82
N VAL A 268 6.81 -7.84 0.96
CA VAL A 268 6.89 -8.51 2.27
C VAL A 268 8.15 -8.10 3.03
N MET A 269 9.30 -8.08 2.36
CA MET A 269 10.57 -7.68 2.98
C MET A 269 10.54 -6.22 3.46
N ALA A 270 9.98 -5.30 2.66
CA ALA A 270 9.86 -3.89 3.01
C ALA A 270 8.95 -3.69 4.23
N VAL A 271 7.81 -4.38 4.29
CA VAL A 271 6.89 -4.32 5.44
C VAL A 271 7.52 -4.93 6.69
N MET A 272 8.12 -6.13 6.58
CA MET A 272 8.76 -6.81 7.71
C MET A 272 9.93 -6.02 8.29
N THR A 273 10.75 -5.40 7.45
CA THR A 273 11.86 -4.56 7.92
C THR A 273 11.36 -3.30 8.60
N ALA A 274 10.30 -2.66 8.11
CA ALA A 274 9.68 -1.53 8.81
C ALA A 274 9.13 -1.92 10.18
N LEU A 275 8.42 -3.05 10.26
CA LEU A 275 7.91 -3.58 11.53
C LEU A 275 9.05 -3.97 12.47
N GLY A 276 10.14 -4.54 11.96
CA GLY A 276 11.33 -4.89 12.73
C GLY A 276 11.99 -3.68 13.38
N ILE A 277 12.20 -2.61 12.61
CA ILE A 277 12.76 -1.35 13.13
C ILE A 277 11.83 -0.76 14.20
N TRP A 278 10.52 -0.73 13.94
CA TRP A 278 9.54 -0.21 14.89
C TRP A 278 9.46 -1.04 16.18
N ASP A 279 9.44 -2.37 16.08
CA ASP A 279 9.37 -3.26 17.25
C ASP A 279 10.63 -3.15 18.10
N HIS A 280 11.80 -3.03 17.46
CA HIS A 280 13.05 -2.75 18.15
C HIS A 280 13.00 -1.43 18.93
N ASP A 281 12.63 -0.31 18.27
CA ASP A 281 12.52 1.00 18.93
C ASP A 281 11.49 0.97 20.07
N ARG A 282 10.39 0.21 19.91
CA ARG A 282 9.37 0.00 20.94
C ARG A 282 9.93 -0.74 22.16
N ARG A 283 10.69 -1.83 21.96
CA ARG A 283 11.31 -2.63 23.04
C ARG A 283 12.34 -1.82 23.82
N GLN A 284 13.15 -1.01 23.14
CA GLN A 284 14.13 -0.13 23.80
C GLN A 284 13.43 0.90 24.70
N ASN A 285 12.41 1.59 24.18
CA ASN A 285 11.69 2.59 24.96
C ASN A 285 10.95 1.99 26.16
N SER A 286 10.41 0.77 26.05
CA SER A 286 9.78 0.10 27.19
C SER A 286 10.79 -0.28 28.28
N ASN A 287 12.02 -0.67 27.91
CA ASN A 287 13.05 -1.00 28.89
C ASN A 287 13.57 0.26 29.60
N SER A 288 13.70 1.38 28.90
CA SER A 288 14.10 2.66 29.50
C SER A 288 13.05 3.26 30.42
N ALA A 289 11.75 2.99 30.20
CA ALA A 289 10.67 3.46 31.07
C ALA A 289 10.47 2.60 32.34
N ALA A 290 11.07 1.41 32.37
CA ALA A 290 10.99 0.48 33.50
C ALA A 290 12.26 0.50 34.40
N SER A 291 13.25 1.32 34.04
CA SER A 291 14.49 1.56 34.80
C SER A 291 14.43 2.92 35.49
#